data_AF-A0A7Y4U0G8-F1
#
_entry.id   AF-A0A7Y4U0G8-F1
#
_cell.length_a   1.000
_cell.length_b   1.000
_cell.length_c   1.000
_cell.angle_alpha   90.00
_cell.angle_beta   90.00
_cell.angle_gamma   90.00
#
_symmetry.space_group_name_H-M   'P 1'
#
loop_
_entity.id
_entity.type
_entity.pdbx_description
1 polymer ?
#
loop_
_entity_poly.entity_id
_entity_poly.type
_entity_poly.pdbx_seq_one_letter_code
_entity_poly.pdbx_strand_id
1 'polypeptide(L)'
;VAIINLKETVFIPDFAFRHTDGRTSLLEIVGFWRPDYLEKKIRKLKQSGREDMVVAVSASLNVGEEDFKDVPGSVFFFKNRINPQEVIARLEHVGRDATLET
;
A
#
# COMPACT_ATOMS: atom_id res chain seq x y z
N VAL A 1 5.27 2.99 13.68
CA VAL A 1 4.64 3.44 12.43
C VAL A 1 5.76 3.75 11.45
N ALA A 2 5.70 3.22 10.23
CA ALA A 2 6.69 3.53 9.19
C ALA A 2 6.46 4.96 8.67
N ILE A 3 7.53 5.74 8.48
CA ILE A 3 7.47 7.06 7.87
C ILE A 3 8.28 7.00 6.58
N ILE A 4 7.61 7.17 5.44
CA ILE A 4 8.25 7.16 4.13
C ILE A 4 8.49 8.61 3.72
N ASN A 5 9.75 8.97 3.54
CA ASN A 5 10.16 10.30 3.10
C ASN A 5 10.09 10.40 1.56
N LEU A 6 9.21 11.27 1.04
CA LEU A 6 9.06 11.56 -0.39
C LEU A 6 9.69 12.91 -0.75
N LYS A 7 10.77 13.30 -0.05
CA LYS A 7 11.48 14.59 -0.12
C LYS A 7 10.68 15.77 0.44
N GLU A 8 9.69 16.24 -0.32
CA GLU A 8 8.89 17.43 0.05
C GLU A 8 7.69 17.08 0.92
N THR A 9 7.29 15.81 0.91
CA THR A 9 6.15 15.32 1.69
C THR A 9 6.50 13.99 2.35
N VAL A 10 5.69 13.61 3.34
CA VAL A 10 5.72 12.27 3.92
C VAL A 10 4.52 11.45 3.46
N PHE A 11 4.72 10.14 3.45
CA PHE A 11 3.67 9.15 3.34
C PHE A 11 3.73 8.24 4.56
N ILE A 12 2.58 8.09 5.22
CA ILE A 12 2.41 7.24 6.39
C ILE A 12 1.39 6.18 5.98
N PRO A 13 1.79 4.90 5.86
CA PRO A 13 0.85 3.82 5.63
C PRO A 13 0.01 3.59 6.89
N ASP A 14 -1.22 3.11 6.71
CA ASP A 14 -2.13 2.81 7.82
C ASP A 14 -1.55 1.76 8.78
N PHE A 15 -0.91 0.73 8.22
CA PHE A 15 -0.31 -0.36 9.00
C PHE A 15 1.10 -0.71 8.54
N ALA A 16 1.92 -1.13 9.50
CA ALA A 16 3.21 -1.75 9.27
C ALA A 16 3.23 -3.10 10.00
N PHE A 17 3.57 -4.16 9.26
CA PHE A 17 3.65 -5.52 9.76
C PHE A 17 5.11 -5.94 9.91
N ARG A 18 5.39 -6.70 10.96
CA ARG A 18 6.68 -7.34 11.19
C ARG A 18 6.44 -8.81 11.46
N HIS A 19 6.98 -9.64 10.60
CA HIS A 19 6.92 -11.08 10.74
C HIS A 19 8.03 -11.56 11.68
N THR A 20 7.81 -12.70 12.34
CA THR A 20 8.75 -13.24 13.35
C THR A 20 10.08 -13.69 12.76
N ASP A 21 10.13 -13.92 11.45
CA ASP A 21 11.36 -14.22 10.70
C ASP A 21 12.15 -12.97 10.27
N GLY A 22 11.71 -11.77 10.66
CA GLY A 22 12.40 -10.50 10.35
C GLY A 22 11.86 -9.77 9.11
N ARG A 23 10.99 -10.37 8.30
CA ARG A 23 10.37 -9.67 7.17
C ARG A 23 9.45 -8.54 7.62
N THR A 24 9.36 -7.49 6.82
CA THR A 24 8.43 -6.38 7.01
C THR A 24 7.63 -6.08 5.76
N SER A 25 6.38 -5.68 5.96
CA SER A 25 5.44 -5.33 4.89
C SER A 25 4.53 -4.19 5.36
N LEU A 26 3.96 -3.44 4.41
CA LEU A 26 3.08 -2.30 4.68
C LEU A 26 1.68 -2.56 4.12
N LEU A 27 0.66 -1.98 4.74
CA LEU A 27 -0.70 -1.95 4.20
C LEU A 27 -1.25 -0.53 4.21
N GLU A 28 -1.85 -0.16 3.08
CA GLU A 28 -2.59 1.08 2.89
C GLU A 28 -4.04 0.77 2.46
N ILE A 29 -5.03 1.41 3.09
CA ILE A 29 -6.44 1.25 2.74
C ILE A 29 -6.97 2.53 2.09
N VAL A 30 -7.26 2.47 0.79
CA VAL A 30 -7.80 3.58 0.01
C VAL A 30 -9.33 3.50 -0.02
N GLY A 31 -9.98 4.28 0.84
CA GLY A 31 -11.46 4.33 0.95
C GLY A 31 -12.10 5.72 0.74
N PHE A 32 -11.31 6.79 0.60
CA PHE A 32 -11.83 8.14 0.51
C PHE A 32 -11.95 8.63 -0.94
N TRP A 33 -13.11 9.18 -1.30
CA TRP A 33 -13.50 9.41 -2.69
C TRP A 33 -13.20 10.79 -3.25
N ARG A 34 -12.80 11.78 -2.42
CA ARG A 34 -12.57 13.13 -2.95
C ARG A 34 -11.53 13.09 -4.09
N PRO A 35 -11.86 13.57 -5.29
CA PRO A 35 -11.02 13.34 -6.47
C PRO A 35 -9.59 13.86 -6.32
N ASP A 36 -9.44 15.08 -5.80
CA ASP A 36 -8.15 15.72 -5.57
C ASP A 36 -7.30 15.00 -4.52
N TYR A 37 -7.95 14.42 -3.51
CA TYR A 37 -7.29 13.57 -2.53
C TYR A 37 -6.80 12.27 -3.15
N LEU A 38 -7.65 11.60 -3.94
CA LEU A 38 -7.35 10.30 -4.53
C LEU A 38 -6.20 10.40 -5.52
N GLU A 39 -6.19 11.42 -6.37
CA GLU A 39 -5.08 11.70 -7.29
C GLU A 39 -3.76 11.92 -6.53
N LYS A 40 -3.77 12.76 -5.48
CA LYS A 40 -2.58 12.99 -4.63
C LYS A 40 -2.13 11.72 -3.93
N LYS A 41 -3.06 10.88 -3.45
CA LYS A 41 -2.76 9.61 -2.79
C LYS A 41 -2.11 8.63 -3.75
N ILE A 42 -2.67 8.44 -4.95
CA ILE A 42 -2.10 7.58 -6.00
C ILE A 42 -0.70 8.08 -6.39
N ARG A 43 -0.51 9.39 -6.54
CA ARG A 43 0.80 9.97 -6.83
C ARG A 43 1.84 9.64 -5.75
N LYS A 44 1.46 9.75 -4.46
CA LYS A 44 2.34 9.39 -3.35
C LYS A 44 2.65 7.90 -3.30
N LEU A 45 1.67 7.04 -3.59
CA LEU A 45 1.87 5.59 -3.68
C LEU A 45 2.90 5.24 -4.76
N LYS A 46 2.77 5.81 -5.96
CA LYS A 46 3.75 5.66 -7.05
C LYS A 46 5.14 6.16 -6.65
N GLN A 47 5.21 7.36 -6.06
CA GLN A 47 6.47 7.98 -5.62
C GLN A 47 7.14 7.23 -4.47
N SER A 48 6.40 6.45 -3.69
CA SER A 48 6.95 5.73 -2.53
C SER A 48 8.00 4.70 -2.93
N GLY A 49 7.93 4.14 -4.14
CA GLY A 49 8.86 3.11 -4.60
C GLY A 49 8.81 1.81 -3.77
N ARG A 50 7.77 1.61 -2.94
CA ARG A 50 7.72 0.52 -1.96
C ARG A 50 7.13 -0.74 -2.58
N GLU A 51 7.99 -1.68 -2.94
CA GLU A 51 7.59 -3.01 -3.39
C GLU A 51 6.99 -3.86 -2.26
N ASP A 52 7.30 -3.54 -1.00
CA ASP A 52 6.79 -4.22 0.20
C ASP A 52 5.43 -3.70 0.69
N MET A 53 4.70 -2.96 -0.16
CA MET A 53 3.39 -2.38 0.17
C MET A 53 2.25 -3.14 -0.49
N VAL A 54 1.22 -3.43 0.32
CA VAL A 54 -0.09 -3.87 -0.15
C VAL A 54 -1.04 -2.66 -0.12
N VAL A 55 -1.75 -2.42 -1.20
CA VAL A 55 -2.75 -1.35 -1.33
C VAL A 55 -4.12 -1.96 -1.54
N ALA A 56 -5.00 -1.82 -0.55
CA ALA A 56 -6.39 -2.23 -0.62
C ALA A 56 -7.25 -1.05 -1.08
N VAL A 57 -7.85 -1.13 -2.27
CA VAL A 57 -8.66 -0.05 -2.86
C VAL A 57 -10.13 -0.40 -2.79
N SER A 58 -10.95 0.51 -2.29
CA SER A 58 -12.40 0.31 -2.32
C SER A 58 -12.93 0.37 -3.75
N ALA A 59 -13.66 -0.66 -4.17
CA ALA A 59 -14.29 -0.77 -5.48
C ALA A 59 -15.49 0.18 -5.67
N SER A 60 -15.90 0.92 -4.64
CA SER A 60 -16.91 1.99 -4.77
C SER A 60 -16.32 3.32 -5.23
N LEU A 61 -14.99 3.42 -5.33
CA LEU A 61 -14.33 4.62 -5.83
C LEU A 61 -14.36 4.66 -7.36
N ASN A 62 -14.40 5.87 -7.94
CA ASN A 62 -14.38 6.07 -9.39
C ASN A 62 -12.94 5.97 -9.95
N VAL A 63 -12.28 4.84 -9.70
CA VAL A 63 -10.93 4.48 -10.18
C VAL A 63 -10.89 2.99 -10.53
N GLY A 64 -9.99 2.62 -11.42
CA GLY A 64 -9.77 1.24 -11.84
C GLY A 64 -8.29 0.82 -11.71
N GLU A 65 -8.01 -0.43 -12.08
CA GLU A 65 -6.66 -0.99 -12.01
C GLU A 65 -5.61 -0.17 -12.77
N GLU A 66 -6.00 0.42 -13.91
CA GLU A 66 -5.14 1.27 -14.74
C GLU A 66 -4.59 2.50 -13.99
N ASP A 67 -5.35 3.06 -13.04
CA ASP A 67 -4.89 4.20 -12.25
C ASP A 67 -3.70 3.82 -11.35
N PHE A 68 -3.64 2.54 -10.96
CA PHE A 68 -2.67 1.96 -10.05
C PHE A 68 -1.56 1.15 -10.74
N LYS A 69 -1.53 1.07 -12.08
CA LYS A 69 -0.56 0.23 -12.82
C LYS A 69 0.92 0.49 -12.51
N ASP A 70 1.26 1.73 -12.16
CA ASP A 70 2.63 2.14 -11.81
C ASP A 70 2.87 2.18 -10.29
N VAL A 71 1.90 1.73 -9.48
CA VAL A 71 2.08 1.61 -8.03
C VAL A 71 2.87 0.34 -7.76
N PRO A 72 4.06 0.43 -7.13
CA PRO A 72 4.85 -0.74 -6.78
C PRO A 72 4.13 -1.61 -5.75
N GLY A 73 4.54 -2.89 -5.66
CA GLY A 73 3.98 -3.83 -4.69
C GLY A 73 2.67 -4.46 -5.18
N SER A 74 1.74 -4.71 -4.25
CA SER A 74 0.51 -5.45 -4.51
C SER A 74 -0.71 -4.57 -4.37
N VAL A 75 -1.51 -4.41 -5.44
CA VAL A 75 -2.77 -3.66 -5.41
C VAL A 75 -3.95 -4.63 -5.56
N PHE A 76 -5.04 -4.39 -4.85
CA PHE A 76 -6.29 -5.12 -5.04
C PHE A 76 -7.52 -4.31 -4.67
N PHE A 77 -8.64 -4.69 -5.27
CA PHE A 77 -9.92 -4.03 -5.05
C PHE A 77 -10.82 -4.85 -4.13
N PHE A 78 -11.42 -4.21 -3.13
CA PHE A 78 -12.39 -4.82 -2.22
C PHE A 78 -13.72 -4.07 -2.29
N LYS A 79 -14.84 -4.79 -2.11
CA LYS A 79 -16.17 -4.17 -2.12
C LYS A 79 -16.56 -3.63 -0.74
N ASN A 80 -17.13 -4.50 0.11
CA ASN A 80 -17.70 -4.10 1.39
C ASN A 80 -16.73 -4.27 2.56
N ARG A 81 -15.84 -5.28 2.49
CA ARG A 81 -14.92 -5.66 3.55
C ARG A 81 -13.63 -6.19 2.93
N ILE A 82 -12.53 -5.98 3.63
CA ILE A 82 -11.23 -6.57 3.30
C ILE A 82 -11.17 -7.96 3.91
N ASN A 83 -10.82 -8.97 3.11
CA ASN A 83 -10.60 -10.33 3.59
C ASN A 83 -9.21 -10.42 4.25
N PRO A 84 -9.10 -10.67 5.57
CA PRO A 84 -7.80 -10.74 6.23
C PRO A 84 -6.88 -11.83 5.67
N GLN A 85 -7.43 -12.96 5.22
CA GLN A 85 -6.62 -14.06 4.67
C GLN A 85 -5.97 -13.67 3.34
N GLU A 86 -6.68 -12.92 2.49
CA GLU A 86 -6.12 -12.38 1.25
C GLU A 86 -5.01 -11.36 1.55
N VAL A 87 -5.23 -10.51 2.56
CA VAL A 87 -4.20 -9.54 3.01
C VAL A 87 -2.96 -10.25 3.53
N ILE A 88 -3.11 -11.28 4.37
CA ILE A 88 -1.97 -12.06 4.90
C ILE A 88 -1.17 -12.66 3.74
N ALA A 89 -1.83 -13.34 2.80
CA ALA A 89 -1.15 -13.93 1.65
C ALA A 89 -0.37 -12.90 0.82
N ARG A 90 -0.94 -11.70 0.62
CA ARG A 90 -0.27 -10.60 -0.09
C ARG A 90 0.90 -10.03 0.72
N LEU A 91 0.73 -9.84 2.03
CA LEU A 91 1.78 -9.32 2.91
C LEU A 91 2.97 -10.29 2.98
N GLU A 92 2.73 -11.59 3.01
CA GLU A 92 3.77 -12.61 2.97
C GLU A 92 4.50 -12.62 1.63
N HIS A 93 3.77 -12.42 0.52
CA HIS A 93 4.35 -12.38 -0.82
C HIS A 93 5.25 -11.17 -1.05
N VAL A 94 4.85 -9.98 -0.58
CA VAL A 94 5.63 -8.74 -0.75
C VAL A 94 6.65 -8.50 0.36
N GLY A 95 6.61 -9.29 1.43
CA GLY A 95 7.42 -9.07 2.61
C GLY A 95 8.90 -9.12 2.29
N ARG A 96 9.60 -8.00 2.55
CA ARG A 96 11.04 -7.90 2.34
C ARG A 96 11.80 -8.12 3.65
N ASP A 97 13.00 -8.64 3.54
CA ASP A 97 13.89 -8.77 4.69
C ASP A 97 14.33 -7.37 5.16
N ALA A 98 14.01 -7.01 6.40
CA ALA A 98 14.32 -5.69 6.94
C ALA A 98 15.83 -5.45 7.11
N THR A 99 16.64 -6.51 7.03
CA THR A 99 18.11 -6.45 7.17
C THR A 99 18.85 -6.03 5.90
N LEU A 100 18.16 -5.92 4.75
CA LEU A 100 18.76 -5.59 3.45
C LEU A 100 18.81 -4.07 3.13
N GLU A 101 18.56 -3.19 4.10
CA GLU A 101 18.79 -1.76 3.93
C GLU A 101 20.27 -1.43 4.18
N THR A 102 21.12 -1.56 3.13
CA THR A 102 22.43 -0.90 3.02
C THR A 102 22.43 0.00 1.79
#